data_AF-A0A1S9RQX1-F1
#
_entry.id   AF-A0A1S9RQX1-F1
#
_cell.length_a   1.000
_cell.length_b   1.000
_cell.length_c   1.000
_cell.angle_alpha   90.00
_cell.angle_beta   90.00
_cell.angle_gamma   90.00
#
_symmetry.space_group_name_H-M   'P 1'
#
loop_
_entity.id
_entity.type
_entity.pdbx_description
1 polymer ?
#
loop_
_entity_poly.entity_id
_entity_poly.type
_entity_poly.pdbx_seq_one_letter_code
_entity_poly.pdbx_strand_id
1 'polypeptide(L)'
;MRSTGKGKDRGKKPSRGRAAGKGKMSSSSIEGGRFKRPEERVVTWQHDGSRIDDPAYLPAQWDPNEYDLNENDIVGNIERCHLRIQENILPNMFQARLEDLLKNDPQEQMANVQAIIAAYLDGPLVWKRGTVTFWSYGKMVWGPGKFDWQTFNSVNQEHRGHRSFWVEECNPSSGTLYTSWKEPPGGTNYQHNMRMRIRIPGIADPFVTRVWDFLDDTGASSTGVFQCDIQELENAAQVQIQASGHERVATANGKVCVPAYHLQARLLANNDSMLLIPWTDIKVWVMPGQPTAKFRRLSGIWPRHLLYFADVPDNEGNLYLSDNKGELLVNLPDVNVTQAIPPRWDVLEPMSDDDNMDLMI
;
A
#
# COMPACT_ATOMS: atom_id res chain seq x y z
N MET A 1 -42.05 -35.03 49.01
CA MET A 1 -43.39 -35.65 48.93
C MET A 1 -43.87 -35.57 47.49
N ARG A 2 -44.14 -36.74 46.88
CA ARG A 2 -45.01 -37.04 45.71
C ARG A 2 -44.80 -36.27 44.40
N SER A 3 -44.93 -36.85 43.20
CA SER A 3 -44.97 -38.23 42.71
C SER A 3 -45.05 -38.18 41.18
N THR A 4 -44.22 -38.98 40.52
CA THR A 4 -44.54 -39.88 39.38
C THR A 4 -45.44 -39.43 38.21
N GLY A 5 -44.94 -39.69 36.99
CA GLY A 5 -45.78 -39.94 35.81
C GLY A 5 -44.98 -40.55 34.65
N LYS A 6 -44.82 -41.88 34.65
CA LYS A 6 -44.34 -42.69 33.52
C LYS A 6 -45.48 -42.94 32.53
N GLY A 7 -45.17 -43.01 31.24
CA GLY A 7 -46.02 -43.61 30.21
C GLY A 7 -45.19 -44.15 29.05
N LYS A 8 -45.09 -45.49 28.96
CA LYS A 8 -44.54 -46.30 27.85
C LYS A 8 -45.72 -46.92 27.10
N ASP A 9 -45.69 -46.96 25.77
CA ASP A 9 -46.13 -48.10 24.95
C ASP A 9 -45.78 -47.83 23.47
N ARG A 10 -44.93 -48.65 22.82
CA ARG A 10 -45.15 -49.95 22.12
C ARG A 10 -45.76 -49.81 20.72
N GLY A 11 -45.00 -50.23 19.70
CA GLY A 11 -45.53 -50.48 18.34
C GLY A 11 -44.52 -50.89 17.27
N LYS A 12 -44.19 -52.20 17.22
CA LYS A 12 -43.69 -53.03 16.07
C LYS A 12 -44.41 -52.68 14.73
N LYS A 13 -43.97 -52.91 13.47
CA LYS A 13 -42.88 -53.63 12.74
C LYS A 13 -43.04 -53.28 11.21
N PRO A 14 -42.31 -53.90 10.23
CA PRO A 14 -41.78 -53.23 9.04
C PRO A 14 -42.45 -53.60 7.69
N SER A 15 -42.11 -52.87 6.62
CA SER A 15 -42.29 -53.27 5.20
C SER A 15 -41.16 -52.68 4.35
N ARG A 16 -40.24 -53.50 3.83
CA ARG A 16 -40.18 -54.04 2.44
C ARG A 16 -40.15 -52.98 1.32
N GLY A 17 -38.99 -52.88 0.65
CA GLY A 17 -38.95 -53.10 -0.80
C GLY A 17 -38.24 -52.07 -1.70
N ARG A 18 -37.25 -52.58 -2.45
CA ARG A 18 -36.79 -52.21 -3.81
C ARG A 18 -35.82 -51.02 -4.02
N ALA A 19 -34.55 -51.41 -4.19
CA ALA A 19 -33.77 -51.43 -5.45
C ALA A 19 -33.72 -50.19 -6.38
N ALA A 20 -32.46 -49.78 -6.61
CA ALA A 20 -31.80 -49.42 -7.87
C ALA A 20 -32.15 -48.10 -8.57
N GLY A 21 -31.17 -47.18 -8.56
CA GLY A 21 -31.02 -46.09 -9.52
C GLY A 21 -29.57 -45.65 -9.58
N LYS A 22 -28.84 -46.10 -10.61
CA LYS A 22 -27.50 -45.61 -10.97
C LYS A 22 -27.62 -44.16 -11.44
N GLY A 23 -26.82 -43.27 -10.88
CA GLY A 23 -26.56 -41.94 -11.43
C GLY A 23 -25.08 -41.61 -11.27
N LYS A 24 -24.30 -41.79 -12.33
CA LYS A 24 -22.99 -41.17 -12.48
C LYS A 24 -23.22 -39.66 -12.61
N MET A 25 -22.69 -38.85 -11.70
CA MET A 25 -22.31 -37.48 -12.01
C MET A 25 -20.90 -37.25 -11.49
N SER A 26 -19.99 -37.13 -12.45
CA SER A 26 -18.69 -36.49 -12.28
C SER A 26 -18.92 -35.01 -12.02
N SER A 27 -18.53 -34.52 -10.86
CA SER A 27 -18.25 -33.09 -10.66
C SER A 27 -16.86 -33.00 -10.05
N SER A 28 -15.89 -32.70 -10.91
CA SER A 28 -14.59 -32.16 -10.53
C SER A 28 -14.84 -30.95 -9.62
N SER A 29 -14.63 -31.14 -8.33
CA SER A 29 -14.57 -30.04 -7.39
C SER A 29 -13.20 -29.41 -7.56
N ILE A 30 -13.16 -28.24 -8.18
CA ILE A 30 -12.00 -27.35 -8.08
C ILE A 30 -12.08 -26.82 -6.64
N GLU A 31 -11.26 -27.39 -5.76
CA GLU A 31 -11.04 -26.87 -4.42
C GLU A 31 -10.48 -25.45 -4.57
N GLY A 32 -11.20 -24.47 -4.02
CA GLY A 32 -10.74 -23.10 -3.92
C GLY A 32 -9.41 -23.06 -3.17
N GLY A 33 -8.37 -22.61 -3.84
CA GLY A 33 -7.03 -22.49 -3.28
C GLY A 33 -7.03 -21.59 -2.05
N ARG A 34 -6.70 -22.17 -0.89
CA ARG A 34 -6.45 -21.44 0.35
C ARG A 34 -5.22 -20.56 0.16
N PHE A 35 -5.32 -19.26 0.43
CA PHE A 35 -4.15 -18.38 0.51
C PHE A 35 -3.18 -18.93 1.56
N LYS A 36 -1.99 -19.38 1.12
CA LYS A 36 -0.94 -19.85 2.02
C LYS A 36 -0.40 -18.69 2.84
N ARG A 37 -0.16 -18.90 4.13
CA ARG A 37 0.42 -17.87 5.01
C ARG A 37 1.84 -17.52 4.55
N PRO A 38 2.35 -16.29 4.77
CA PRO A 38 3.70 -15.89 4.34
C PRO A 38 4.81 -16.86 4.76
N GLU A 39 4.63 -17.51 5.90
CA GLU A 39 5.57 -18.45 6.53
C GLU A 39 5.59 -19.82 5.82
N GLU A 40 4.52 -20.19 5.12
CA GLU A 40 4.40 -21.41 4.31
C GLU A 40 4.93 -21.21 2.87
N ARG A 41 5.38 -19.99 2.52
CA ARG A 41 5.76 -19.63 1.14
C ARG A 41 7.25 -19.82 0.82
N VAL A 42 8.12 -20.05 1.81
CA VAL A 42 9.55 -20.25 1.55
C VAL A 42 9.87 -21.72 1.38
N VAL A 43 9.53 -22.26 0.21
CA VAL A 43 10.06 -23.55 -0.21
C VAL A 43 11.44 -23.28 -0.81
N THR A 44 12.51 -23.50 -0.04
CA THR A 44 13.87 -23.54 -0.59
C THR A 44 14.03 -24.78 -1.44
N TRP A 45 13.51 -24.72 -2.66
CA TRP A 45 13.85 -25.67 -3.71
C TRP A 45 15.20 -25.25 -4.30
N GLN A 46 16.21 -26.10 -4.16
CA GLN A 46 17.48 -25.93 -4.84
C GLN A 46 17.34 -26.48 -6.26
N HIS A 47 17.07 -25.58 -7.20
CA HIS A 47 17.06 -25.91 -8.61
C HIS A 47 18.51 -26.14 -9.10
N ASP A 48 18.74 -27.20 -9.88
CA ASP A 48 20.05 -27.56 -10.42
C ASP A 48 20.42 -26.78 -11.70
N GLY A 49 19.55 -25.87 -12.14
CA GLY A 49 19.68 -25.08 -13.36
C GLY A 49 19.23 -25.81 -14.63
N SER A 50 18.70 -27.04 -14.50
CA SER A 50 18.16 -27.79 -15.63
C SER A 50 16.91 -27.12 -16.20
N ARG A 51 16.79 -27.09 -17.52
CA ARG A 51 15.65 -26.41 -18.16
C ARG A 51 14.34 -27.17 -17.91
N ILE A 52 13.35 -26.45 -17.39
CA ILE A 52 11.98 -26.94 -17.19
C ILE A 52 11.06 -26.20 -18.15
N ASP A 53 10.48 -26.89 -19.14
CA ASP A 53 9.53 -26.28 -20.07
C ASP A 53 8.06 -26.69 -19.80
N ASP A 54 7.82 -27.70 -18.96
CA ASP A 54 6.49 -28.22 -18.63
C ASP A 54 6.22 -28.09 -17.12
N PRO A 55 5.11 -27.43 -16.70
CA PRO A 55 4.74 -27.27 -15.30
C PRO A 55 4.62 -28.59 -14.52
N ALA A 56 4.39 -29.73 -15.19
CA ALA A 56 4.31 -31.03 -14.54
C ALA A 56 5.62 -31.47 -13.86
N TYR A 57 6.76 -30.87 -14.21
CA TYR A 57 8.06 -31.12 -13.58
C TYR A 57 8.35 -30.18 -12.40
N LEU A 58 7.46 -29.23 -12.10
CA LEU A 58 7.59 -28.42 -10.90
C LEU A 58 7.35 -29.26 -9.64
N PRO A 59 7.98 -28.94 -8.51
CA PRO A 59 7.66 -29.56 -7.23
C PRO A 59 6.16 -29.38 -6.89
N ALA A 60 5.54 -30.37 -6.25
CA ALA A 60 4.09 -30.37 -5.97
C ALA A 60 3.60 -29.14 -5.18
N GLN A 61 4.47 -28.53 -4.38
CA GLN A 61 4.19 -27.35 -3.56
C GLN A 61 4.32 -26.02 -4.31
N TRP A 62 4.73 -26.06 -5.58
CA TRP A 62 5.09 -24.92 -6.41
C TRP A 62 4.00 -24.64 -7.44
N ASP A 63 3.65 -23.37 -7.57
CA ASP A 63 2.59 -22.94 -8.47
C ASP A 63 3.18 -22.10 -9.62
N PRO A 64 2.99 -22.50 -10.89
CA PRO A 64 3.50 -21.73 -12.03
C PRO A 64 2.91 -20.32 -12.14
N ASN A 65 1.77 -20.04 -11.49
CA ASN A 65 1.15 -18.73 -11.48
C ASN A 65 1.75 -17.78 -10.43
N GLU A 66 2.60 -18.27 -9.51
CA GLU A 66 3.30 -17.45 -8.50
C GLU A 66 2.32 -16.57 -7.69
N TYR A 67 1.26 -17.19 -7.14
CA TYR A 67 0.25 -16.52 -6.29
C TYR A 67 0.82 -15.93 -4.99
N ASP A 68 2.12 -16.07 -4.74
CA ASP A 68 2.82 -15.42 -3.63
C ASP A 68 3.05 -13.93 -3.88
N LEU A 69 3.01 -13.48 -5.14
CA LEU A 69 3.10 -12.08 -5.54
C LEU A 69 1.71 -11.47 -5.74
N ASN A 70 1.54 -10.22 -5.29
CA ASN A 70 0.34 -9.45 -5.59
C ASN A 70 0.31 -9.17 -7.10
N GLU A 71 -0.82 -9.43 -7.77
CA GLU A 71 -1.00 -9.17 -9.21
C GLU A 71 -0.76 -7.69 -9.58
N ASN A 72 -0.98 -6.78 -8.63
CA ASN A 72 -0.74 -5.35 -8.78
C ASN A 72 0.73 -4.94 -8.51
N ASP A 73 1.57 -5.83 -7.97
CA ASP A 73 3.02 -5.58 -7.86
C ASP A 73 3.70 -5.86 -9.20
N ILE A 74 3.44 -5.02 -10.20
CA ILE A 74 3.94 -5.19 -11.58
C ILE A 74 5.47 -5.35 -11.57
N VAL A 75 6.18 -4.50 -10.83
CA VAL A 75 7.65 -4.56 -10.71
C VAL A 75 8.10 -5.89 -10.10
N GLY A 76 7.49 -6.33 -8.99
CA GLY A 76 7.81 -7.64 -8.40
C GLY A 76 7.52 -8.81 -9.32
N ASN A 77 6.45 -8.74 -10.10
CA ASN A 77 6.12 -9.74 -11.11
C ASN A 77 7.18 -9.77 -12.23
N ILE A 78 7.67 -8.61 -12.67
CA ILE A 78 8.76 -8.51 -13.67
C ILE A 78 10.07 -9.07 -13.13
N GLU A 79 10.47 -8.68 -11.91
CA GLU A 79 11.67 -9.21 -11.22
C GLU A 79 11.61 -10.74 -11.15
N ARG A 80 10.44 -11.29 -10.78
CA ARG A 80 10.21 -12.73 -10.73
C ARG A 80 10.31 -13.36 -12.13
N CYS A 81 9.72 -12.75 -13.16
CA CYS A 81 9.84 -13.25 -14.53
C CYS A 81 11.31 -13.34 -14.96
N HIS A 82 12.10 -12.29 -14.74
CA HIS A 82 13.54 -12.31 -15.04
C HIS A 82 14.29 -13.41 -14.29
N LEU A 83 14.02 -13.56 -12.98
CA LEU A 83 14.62 -14.61 -12.17
C LEU A 83 14.30 -16.00 -12.72
N ARG A 84 13.03 -16.29 -13.05
CA ARG A 84 12.64 -17.62 -13.57
C ARG A 84 13.21 -17.92 -14.93
N ILE A 85 13.29 -16.91 -15.81
CA ILE A 85 13.96 -17.02 -17.10
C ILE A 85 15.44 -17.35 -16.89
N GLN A 86 16.12 -16.67 -15.97
CA GLN A 86 17.52 -16.91 -15.64
C GLN A 86 17.75 -18.30 -15.03
N GLU A 87 16.82 -18.78 -14.20
CA GLU A 87 16.84 -20.10 -13.59
C GLU A 87 16.43 -21.22 -14.58
N ASN A 88 16.09 -20.90 -15.83
CA ASN A 88 15.54 -21.85 -16.82
C ASN A 88 14.24 -22.57 -16.38
N ILE A 89 13.45 -21.92 -15.52
CA ILE A 89 12.16 -22.44 -15.06
C ILE A 89 11.04 -21.83 -15.89
N LEU A 90 10.35 -22.66 -16.68
CA LEU A 90 9.26 -22.29 -17.60
C LEU A 90 9.57 -21.01 -18.41
N PRO A 91 10.75 -20.92 -19.06
CA PRO A 91 11.23 -19.65 -19.62
C PRO A 91 10.26 -19.04 -20.64
N ASN A 92 9.61 -19.87 -21.47
CA ASN A 92 8.65 -19.38 -22.47
C ASN A 92 7.38 -18.78 -21.82
N MET A 93 6.89 -19.37 -20.73
CA MET A 93 5.73 -18.86 -19.99
C MET A 93 6.05 -17.52 -19.34
N PHE A 94 7.20 -17.44 -18.66
CA PHE A 94 7.62 -16.20 -18.00
C PHE A 94 8.04 -15.11 -19.01
N GLN A 95 8.54 -15.48 -20.20
CA GLN A 95 8.75 -14.54 -21.31
C GLN A 95 7.41 -13.94 -21.78
N ALA A 96 6.38 -14.76 -21.98
CA ALA A 96 5.06 -14.29 -22.40
C ALA A 96 4.36 -13.44 -21.31
N ARG A 97 4.47 -13.84 -20.04
CA ARG A 97 3.99 -13.06 -18.89
C ARG A 97 4.72 -11.72 -18.80
N LEU A 98 6.04 -11.73 -18.98
CA LEU A 98 6.84 -10.51 -19.05
C LEU A 98 6.35 -9.62 -20.19
N GLU A 99 6.15 -10.15 -21.40
CA GLU A 99 5.59 -9.38 -22.52
C GLU A 99 4.20 -8.78 -22.23
N ASP A 100 3.34 -9.48 -21.51
CA ASP A 100 2.02 -8.96 -21.13
C ASP A 100 2.13 -7.84 -20.07
N LEU A 101 2.97 -8.04 -19.04
CA LEU A 101 3.29 -7.02 -18.05
C LEU A 101 3.92 -5.78 -18.70
N LEU A 102 4.76 -5.98 -19.73
CA LEU A 102 5.39 -4.92 -20.50
C LEU A 102 4.37 -4.14 -21.37
N LYS A 103 3.35 -4.82 -21.91
CA LYS A 103 2.26 -4.15 -22.64
C LYS A 103 1.36 -3.34 -21.71
N ASN A 104 1.27 -3.74 -20.45
CA ASN A 104 0.46 -3.11 -19.41
C ASN A 104 1.28 -2.16 -18.52
N ASP A 105 2.16 -1.33 -19.12
CA ASP A 105 2.93 -0.28 -18.45
C ASP A 105 2.33 1.11 -18.74
N PRO A 106 1.20 1.48 -18.10
CA PRO A 106 0.48 2.72 -18.41
C PRO A 106 1.29 3.99 -18.13
N GLN A 107 2.35 3.88 -17.32
CA GLN A 107 3.26 4.97 -17.00
C GLN A 107 4.56 4.93 -17.80
N GLU A 108 4.74 3.97 -18.70
CA GLU A 108 5.92 3.84 -19.57
C GLU A 108 7.24 3.78 -18.78
N GLN A 109 7.24 3.22 -17.55
CA GLN A 109 8.38 3.19 -16.64
C GLN A 109 9.41 2.11 -16.97
N MET A 110 9.04 1.13 -17.78
CA MET A 110 9.89 -0.03 -18.06
C MET A 110 11.26 0.35 -18.62
N ALA A 111 11.28 1.26 -19.59
CA ALA A 111 12.51 1.70 -20.22
C ALA A 111 13.48 2.26 -19.16
N ASN A 112 12.97 3.00 -18.17
CA ASN A 112 13.76 3.52 -17.06
C ASN A 112 14.29 2.39 -16.17
N VAL A 113 13.43 1.43 -15.78
CA VAL A 113 13.84 0.31 -14.92
C VAL A 113 14.98 -0.50 -15.58
N GLN A 114 14.82 -0.86 -16.86
CA GLN A 114 15.84 -1.60 -17.60
C GLN A 114 17.16 -0.81 -17.70
N ALA A 115 17.08 0.49 -17.97
CA ALA A 115 18.25 1.34 -18.09
C ALA A 115 18.97 1.55 -16.75
N ILE A 116 18.23 1.66 -15.63
CA ILE A 116 18.79 1.73 -14.28
C ILE A 116 19.52 0.43 -13.92
N ILE A 117 18.88 -0.73 -14.16
CA ILE A 117 19.49 -2.05 -13.90
C ILE A 117 20.78 -2.19 -14.71
N ALA A 118 20.74 -1.89 -16.01
CA ALA A 118 21.92 -1.93 -16.87
C ALA A 118 23.02 -0.98 -16.35
N ALA A 119 22.67 0.23 -15.93
CA ALA A 119 23.64 1.20 -15.43
C ALA A 119 24.32 0.78 -14.12
N TYR A 120 23.64 0.00 -13.27
CA TYR A 120 24.25 -0.59 -12.08
C TYR A 120 25.11 -1.82 -12.41
N LEU A 121 24.67 -2.67 -13.34
CA LEU A 121 25.40 -3.88 -13.72
C LEU A 121 26.66 -3.58 -14.55
N ASP A 122 26.55 -2.65 -15.51
CA ASP A 122 27.63 -2.30 -16.44
C ASP A 122 28.59 -1.26 -15.85
N GLY A 123 28.31 -0.76 -14.64
CA GLY A 123 29.18 0.12 -13.85
C GLY A 123 29.16 1.64 -14.08
N PRO A 124 28.39 2.26 -15.00
CA PRO A 124 28.38 3.74 -15.07
C PRO A 124 27.70 4.39 -13.87
N LEU A 125 26.83 3.67 -13.14
CA LEU A 125 26.17 4.16 -11.93
C LEU A 125 26.73 3.47 -10.68
N VAL A 126 27.24 4.29 -9.74
CA VAL A 126 27.73 3.82 -8.45
C VAL A 126 26.80 4.32 -7.34
N TRP A 127 26.36 3.40 -6.50
CA TRP A 127 25.52 3.72 -5.36
C TRP A 127 26.23 4.71 -4.42
N LYS A 128 25.59 5.84 -4.14
CA LYS A 128 26.11 6.87 -3.23
C LYS A 128 24.99 7.46 -2.38
N ARG A 129 25.12 7.29 -1.05
CA ARG A 129 24.15 7.77 -0.08
C ARG A 129 23.83 9.25 -0.28
N GLY A 130 22.53 9.57 -0.36
CA GLY A 130 22.05 10.94 -0.46
C GLY A 130 22.22 11.57 -1.85
N THR A 131 22.50 10.76 -2.88
CA THR A 131 22.36 11.19 -4.27
C THR A 131 21.17 10.54 -4.95
N VAL A 132 20.67 11.19 -5.99
CA VAL A 132 19.58 10.72 -6.82
C VAL A 132 19.98 10.84 -8.29
N THR A 133 19.36 10.02 -9.13
CA THR A 133 19.41 10.16 -10.58
C THR A 133 17.99 10.26 -11.14
N PHE A 134 17.82 11.07 -12.19
CA PHE A 134 16.55 11.21 -12.87
C PHE A 134 16.64 10.49 -14.20
N TRP A 135 15.61 9.71 -14.51
CA TRP A 135 15.53 8.90 -15.70
C TRP A 135 14.27 9.25 -16.47
N SER A 136 14.41 9.32 -17.78
CA SER A 136 13.26 9.42 -18.67
C SER A 136 13.46 8.64 -19.96
N TYR A 137 12.44 7.87 -20.35
CA TYR A 137 12.46 7.04 -21.55
C TYR A 137 13.73 6.18 -21.70
N GLY A 138 14.19 5.60 -20.59
CA GLY A 138 15.37 4.73 -20.53
C GLY A 138 16.70 5.46 -20.65
N LYS A 139 16.74 6.76 -20.36
CA LYS A 139 17.97 7.55 -20.33
C LYS A 139 18.10 8.29 -19.02
N MET A 140 19.30 8.30 -18.44
CA MET A 140 19.62 9.18 -17.33
C MET A 140 19.63 10.62 -17.86
N VAL A 141 18.66 11.42 -17.45
CA VAL A 141 18.50 12.82 -17.89
C VAL A 141 19.15 13.80 -16.91
N TRP A 142 19.40 13.37 -15.67
CA TRP A 142 20.10 14.16 -14.68
C TRP A 142 20.74 13.29 -13.59
N GLY A 143 21.83 13.78 -13.00
CA GLY A 143 22.52 13.16 -11.87
C GLY A 143 23.76 12.33 -12.26
N PRO A 144 24.40 11.64 -11.29
CA PRO A 144 24.07 11.60 -9.87
C PRO A 144 24.27 12.94 -9.15
N GLY A 145 23.31 13.37 -8.33
CA GLY A 145 23.38 14.66 -7.60
C GLY A 145 22.52 14.67 -6.33
N LYS A 146 22.61 15.73 -5.53
CA LYS A 146 21.71 15.89 -4.36
C LYS A 146 20.30 16.23 -4.84
N PHE A 147 19.28 15.59 -4.26
CA PHE A 147 17.90 15.92 -4.59
C PHE A 147 17.58 17.37 -4.19
N ASP A 148 16.96 18.09 -5.11
CA ASP A 148 16.35 19.38 -4.85
C ASP A 148 15.09 19.55 -5.71
N TRP A 149 14.05 20.15 -5.12
CA TRP A 149 12.74 20.26 -5.76
C TRP A 149 12.74 21.14 -7.00
N GLN A 150 13.61 22.14 -7.05
CA GLN A 150 13.69 23.06 -8.19
C GLN A 150 14.21 22.32 -9.44
N THR A 151 15.29 21.56 -9.28
CA THR A 151 15.87 20.72 -10.33
C THR A 151 14.92 19.61 -10.71
N PHE A 152 14.27 18.95 -9.75
CA PHE A 152 13.23 17.95 -10.06
C PHE A 152 12.14 18.55 -10.95
N ASN A 153 11.52 19.67 -10.54
CA ASN A 153 10.44 20.30 -11.29
C ASN A 153 10.89 20.73 -12.70
N SER A 154 12.11 21.30 -12.81
CA SER A 154 12.68 21.75 -14.09
C SER A 154 12.92 20.58 -15.05
N VAL A 155 13.63 19.54 -14.59
CA VAL A 155 13.97 18.38 -15.43
C VAL A 155 12.72 17.57 -15.76
N ASN A 156 11.80 17.39 -14.81
CA ASN A 156 10.54 16.70 -15.05
C ASN A 156 9.70 17.42 -16.11
N GLN A 157 9.60 18.76 -16.04
CA GLN A 157 8.88 19.56 -17.03
C GLN A 157 9.53 19.44 -18.43
N GLU A 158 10.85 19.52 -18.52
CA GLU A 158 11.60 19.39 -19.79
C GLU A 158 11.38 18.03 -20.46
N HIS A 159 11.29 16.96 -19.66
CA HIS A 159 11.20 15.58 -20.13
C HIS A 159 9.78 15.00 -20.12
N ARG A 160 8.75 15.84 -20.06
CA ARG A 160 7.33 15.40 -20.07
C ARG A 160 7.02 14.39 -18.96
N GLY A 161 7.50 14.64 -17.75
CA GLY A 161 7.48 13.64 -16.67
C GLY A 161 6.12 13.32 -16.04
N HIS A 162 5.02 13.61 -16.75
CA HIS A 162 3.73 12.94 -16.55
C HIS A 162 3.78 11.46 -17.00
N ARG A 163 4.76 11.08 -17.83
CA ARG A 163 5.03 9.70 -18.25
C ARG A 163 6.51 9.41 -18.26
N SER A 164 6.85 8.12 -18.09
CA SER A 164 8.21 7.59 -18.18
C SER A 164 9.22 8.45 -17.44
N PHE A 165 8.91 8.94 -16.25
CA PHE A 165 9.85 9.68 -15.41
C PHE A 165 10.05 8.97 -14.09
N TRP A 166 11.31 8.76 -13.74
CA TRP A 166 11.70 8.01 -12.58
C TRP A 166 12.79 8.75 -11.81
N VAL A 167 12.55 8.96 -10.53
CA VAL A 167 13.58 9.42 -9.59
C VAL A 167 14.13 8.18 -8.91
N GLU A 168 15.34 7.80 -9.28
CA GLU A 168 16.08 6.80 -8.55
C GLU A 168 16.71 7.50 -7.35
N GLU A 169 16.16 7.23 -6.17
CA GLU A 169 16.66 7.79 -4.92
C GLU A 169 17.47 6.77 -4.15
N CYS A 170 18.72 7.14 -3.83
CA CYS A 170 19.52 6.43 -2.86
C CYS A 170 19.08 6.83 -1.44
N ASN A 171 17.85 6.48 -1.06
CA ASN A 171 17.42 6.61 0.31
C ASN A 171 17.83 5.34 1.06
N PRO A 172 18.69 5.41 2.11
CA PRO A 172 19.04 4.26 2.94
C PRO A 172 17.85 3.70 3.74
N SER A 173 16.65 4.28 3.60
CA SER A 173 15.39 3.70 4.04
C SER A 173 14.95 2.57 3.10
N SER A 174 15.82 1.58 2.88
CA SER A 174 15.38 0.20 2.58
C SER A 174 14.57 -0.41 3.74
N GLY A 175 14.32 0.37 4.79
CA GLY A 175 13.27 0.15 5.76
C GLY A 175 11.94 -0.04 5.07
N THR A 176 11.16 -0.97 5.61
CA THR A 176 9.79 -1.25 5.18
C THR A 176 8.98 0.04 5.36
N LEU A 177 8.58 0.68 4.27
CA LEU A 177 7.72 1.87 4.30
C LEU A 177 6.32 1.41 4.70
N TYR A 178 5.78 1.86 5.82
CA TYR A 178 4.42 1.51 6.25
C TYR A 178 3.43 2.54 5.74
N THR A 179 2.42 2.08 5.00
CA THR A 179 1.57 2.96 4.17
C THR A 179 0.11 2.54 4.18
N SER A 180 -0.25 1.62 5.05
CA SER A 180 -1.64 1.21 5.24
C SER A 180 -1.96 1.28 6.71
N TRP A 181 -3.11 1.85 6.99
CA TRP A 181 -3.76 1.72 8.27
C TRP A 181 -4.91 0.74 8.13
N LYS A 182 -5.14 -0.05 9.19
CA LYS A 182 -6.30 -0.91 9.34
C LYS A 182 -6.98 -0.55 10.64
N GLU A 183 -8.30 -0.47 10.60
CA GLU A 183 -9.10 -0.16 11.79
C GLU A 183 -8.82 -1.17 12.91
N PRO A 184 -8.42 -0.70 14.11
CA PRO A 184 -8.25 -1.58 15.25
C PRO A 184 -9.64 -2.05 15.74
N PRO A 185 -9.72 -3.25 16.32
CA PRO A 185 -10.93 -3.68 17.04
C PRO A 185 -11.28 -2.67 18.14
N GLY A 186 -12.54 -2.25 18.22
CA GLY A 186 -13.00 -1.24 19.18
C GLY A 186 -13.12 0.19 18.64
N GLY A 187 -12.81 0.42 17.36
CA GLY A 187 -13.16 1.64 16.62
C GLY A 187 -12.05 2.70 16.55
N THR A 188 -12.41 3.90 16.10
CA THR A 188 -11.48 5.00 15.75
C THR A 188 -11.39 6.11 16.81
N ASN A 189 -11.86 5.86 18.03
CA ASN A 189 -12.05 6.89 19.07
C ASN A 189 -10.76 7.61 19.52
N TYR A 190 -9.58 7.11 19.16
CA TYR A 190 -8.28 7.71 19.51
C TYR A 190 -7.44 8.06 18.29
N GLN A 191 -8.09 8.24 17.15
CA GLN A 191 -7.44 8.52 15.89
C GLN A 191 -7.63 9.96 15.50
N HIS A 192 -6.51 10.62 15.25
CA HIS A 192 -6.50 12.00 14.85
C HIS A 192 -6.57 12.09 13.34
N ASN A 193 -7.43 12.96 12.84
CA ASN A 193 -7.44 13.35 11.44
C ASN A 193 -6.90 14.77 11.33
N MET A 194 -6.07 15.00 10.33
CA MET A 194 -5.53 16.29 9.96
C MET A 194 -6.17 16.72 8.65
N ARG A 195 -6.67 17.96 8.61
CA ARG A 195 -7.17 18.57 7.38
C ARG A 195 -6.01 19.20 6.62
N MET A 196 -5.76 18.68 5.44
CA MET A 196 -4.69 19.17 4.57
C MET A 196 -5.29 19.80 3.33
N ARG A 197 -4.79 20.97 2.95
CA ARG A 197 -5.01 21.51 1.61
C ARG A 197 -3.89 21.04 0.70
N ILE A 198 -4.25 20.41 -0.40
CA ILE A 198 -3.35 19.79 -1.39
C ILE A 198 -3.47 20.51 -2.73
N ARG A 199 -2.35 20.62 -3.46
CA ARG A 199 -2.31 21.16 -4.83
C ARG A 199 -1.20 20.53 -5.68
N ILE A 200 -1.31 20.75 -6.98
CA ILE A 200 -0.22 20.48 -7.93
C ILE A 200 0.83 21.60 -7.79
N PRO A 201 2.13 21.28 -7.67
CA PRO A 201 3.18 22.28 -7.60
C PRO A 201 3.08 23.29 -8.77
N GLY A 202 3.21 24.58 -8.46
CA GLY A 202 3.08 25.65 -9.45
C GLY A 202 1.65 26.09 -9.79
N ILE A 203 0.61 25.35 -9.37
CA ILE A 203 -0.80 25.71 -9.61
C ILE A 203 -1.42 26.27 -8.33
N ALA A 204 -1.42 27.59 -8.21
CA ALA A 204 -1.93 28.29 -7.01
C ALA A 204 -3.44 28.56 -7.02
N ASP A 205 -4.17 28.10 -8.04
CA ASP A 205 -5.61 28.35 -8.17
C ASP A 205 -6.40 27.68 -7.02
N PRO A 206 -7.11 28.46 -6.18
CA PRO A 206 -7.90 27.91 -5.08
C PRO A 206 -9.01 26.95 -5.55
N PHE A 207 -9.51 27.09 -6.78
CA PHE A 207 -10.52 26.18 -7.36
C PHE A 207 -9.94 24.82 -7.77
N VAL A 208 -8.63 24.75 -7.95
CA VAL A 208 -7.91 23.50 -8.23
C VAL A 208 -7.47 22.83 -6.93
N THR A 209 -7.14 23.60 -5.89
CA THR A 209 -6.73 23.02 -4.60
C THR A 209 -7.85 22.19 -3.98
N ARG A 210 -7.49 21.14 -3.24
CA ARG A 210 -8.43 20.27 -2.52
C ARG A 210 -8.14 20.23 -1.05
N VAL A 211 -9.19 20.11 -0.25
CA VAL A 211 -9.07 19.91 1.19
C VAL A 211 -9.57 18.52 1.50
N TRP A 212 -8.71 17.69 2.08
CA TRP A 212 -9.05 16.33 2.47
C TRP A 212 -8.65 16.06 3.92
N ASP A 213 -9.34 15.11 4.53
CA ASP A 213 -8.95 14.53 5.81
C ASP A 213 -7.91 13.42 5.59
N PHE A 214 -6.85 13.49 6.39
CA PHE A 214 -5.78 12.52 6.44
C PHE A 214 -5.68 11.97 7.86
N LEU A 215 -5.62 10.65 7.99
CA LEU A 215 -5.33 10.02 9.26
C LEU A 215 -3.87 10.30 9.67
N ASP A 216 -3.66 10.82 10.87
CA ASP A 216 -2.36 10.90 11.52
C ASP A 216 -1.98 9.51 12.05
N ASP A 217 -1.31 8.73 11.21
CA ASP A 217 -0.77 7.44 11.58
C ASP A 217 0.72 7.59 11.90
N THR A 218 1.07 7.46 13.18
CA THR A 218 2.47 7.50 13.65
C THR A 218 3.35 6.41 13.05
N GLY A 219 2.75 5.32 12.56
CA GLY A 219 3.45 4.27 11.83
C GLY A 219 3.72 4.63 10.37
N ALA A 220 2.95 5.55 9.79
CA ALA A 220 3.02 5.85 8.36
C ALA A 220 4.26 6.67 8.01
N SER A 221 5.13 6.09 7.17
CA SER A 221 6.39 6.74 6.79
C SER A 221 6.25 7.74 5.66
N SER A 222 5.17 7.70 4.87
CA SER A 222 4.87 8.75 3.88
C SER A 222 3.38 8.90 3.61
N THR A 223 3.05 9.94 2.85
CA THR A 223 1.68 10.36 2.60
C THR A 223 1.03 9.42 1.60
N GLY A 224 -0.11 8.85 1.97
CA GLY A 224 -0.91 7.97 1.12
C GLY A 224 -2.18 8.67 0.64
N VAL A 225 -2.39 8.69 -0.68
CA VAL A 225 -3.61 9.16 -1.33
C VAL A 225 -4.16 8.07 -2.26
N PHE A 226 -5.31 8.31 -2.88
CA PHE A 226 -5.95 7.36 -3.79
C PHE A 226 -5.88 7.83 -5.25
N GLN A 227 -6.03 6.90 -6.18
CA GLN A 227 -6.02 7.20 -7.61
C GLN A 227 -7.11 8.20 -8.01
N CYS A 228 -8.28 8.15 -7.36
CA CYS A 228 -9.35 9.13 -7.58
C CYS A 228 -8.93 10.56 -7.17
N ASP A 229 -8.06 10.71 -6.17
CA ASP A 229 -7.57 12.01 -5.69
C ASP A 229 -6.69 12.69 -6.74
N ILE A 230 -5.81 11.90 -7.36
CA ILE A 230 -4.96 12.35 -8.48
C ILE A 230 -5.84 12.76 -9.65
N GLN A 231 -6.80 11.93 -10.05
CA GLN A 231 -7.72 12.24 -11.14
C GLN A 231 -8.55 13.50 -10.85
N GLU A 232 -8.99 13.70 -9.61
CA GLU A 232 -9.72 14.90 -9.21
C GLU A 232 -8.86 16.16 -9.39
N LEU A 233 -7.61 16.13 -8.94
CA LEU A 233 -6.67 17.25 -9.11
C LEU A 233 -6.36 17.50 -10.59
N GLU A 234 -6.08 16.45 -11.37
CA GLU A 234 -5.80 16.55 -12.80
C GLU A 234 -6.97 17.14 -13.59
N ASN A 235 -8.19 16.63 -13.32
CA ASN A 235 -9.40 17.12 -13.97
C ASN A 235 -9.70 18.57 -13.59
N ALA A 236 -9.49 18.95 -12.33
CA ALA A 236 -9.69 20.33 -11.91
C ALA A 236 -8.68 21.28 -12.58
N ALA A 237 -7.43 20.84 -12.69
CA ALA A 237 -6.34 21.64 -13.22
C ALA A 237 -6.21 21.61 -14.76
N GLN A 238 -6.87 20.64 -15.41
CA GLN A 238 -6.68 20.32 -16.83
C GLN A 238 -5.20 20.06 -17.19
N VAL A 239 -4.46 19.45 -16.27
CA VAL A 239 -3.07 19.02 -16.46
C VAL A 239 -2.85 17.64 -15.86
N GLN A 240 -1.82 16.93 -16.34
CA GLN A 240 -1.39 15.68 -15.72
C GLN A 240 -0.35 15.95 -14.64
N ILE A 241 -0.45 15.27 -13.50
CA ILE A 241 0.50 15.42 -12.39
C ILE A 241 1.80 14.71 -12.74
N GLN A 242 2.92 15.33 -12.39
CA GLN A 242 4.24 14.78 -12.57
C GLN A 242 4.46 13.54 -11.69
N ALA A 243 4.78 12.41 -12.33
CA ALA A 243 5.15 11.19 -11.64
C ALA A 243 6.63 11.26 -11.23
N SER A 244 6.96 10.58 -10.14
CA SER A 244 8.34 10.41 -9.63
C SER A 244 8.85 8.96 -9.75
N GLY A 245 8.03 8.07 -10.32
CA GLY A 245 8.34 6.65 -10.49
C GLY A 245 7.39 5.77 -9.69
N HIS A 246 7.83 4.56 -9.36
CA HIS A 246 7.13 3.66 -8.44
C HIS A 246 8.00 3.34 -7.24
N GLU A 247 7.35 3.06 -6.11
CA GLU A 247 8.03 2.63 -4.89
C GLU A 247 7.41 1.35 -4.35
N ARG A 248 8.26 0.50 -3.77
CA ARG A 248 7.82 -0.68 -3.06
C ARG A 248 7.47 -0.28 -1.63
N VAL A 249 6.19 -0.32 -1.32
CA VAL A 249 5.63 0.01 -0.01
C VAL A 249 5.13 -1.24 0.69
N ALA A 250 5.11 -1.23 2.01
CA ALA A 250 4.53 -2.30 2.80
C ALA A 250 3.20 -1.89 3.41
N THR A 251 2.26 -2.79 3.22
CA THR A 251 0.91 -2.71 3.75
C THR A 251 0.69 -3.86 4.73
N ALA A 252 -0.43 -3.83 5.44
CA ALA A 252 -0.89 -4.93 6.28
C ALA A 252 -1.09 -6.22 5.46
N ASN A 253 -1.34 -6.10 4.15
CA ASN A 253 -1.54 -7.23 3.22
C ASN A 253 -0.25 -7.60 2.46
N GLY A 254 0.90 -7.09 2.88
CA GLY A 254 2.20 -7.38 2.28
C GLY A 254 2.76 -6.20 1.47
N LYS A 255 3.83 -6.48 0.72
CA LYS A 255 4.51 -5.46 -0.08
C LYS A 255 3.78 -5.28 -1.41
N VAL A 256 3.62 -4.04 -1.83
CA VAL A 256 3.03 -3.67 -3.12
C VAL A 256 3.90 -2.58 -3.76
N CYS A 257 3.87 -2.50 -5.08
CA CYS A 257 4.51 -1.42 -5.80
C CYS A 257 3.44 -0.41 -6.21
N VAL A 258 3.62 0.86 -5.83
CA VAL A 258 2.64 1.93 -6.08
C VAL A 258 3.31 3.11 -6.77
N PRO A 259 2.60 3.82 -7.66
CA PRO A 259 3.14 5.02 -8.25
C PRO A 259 3.27 6.12 -7.20
N ALA A 260 4.35 6.90 -7.33
CA ALA A 260 4.66 8.02 -6.47
C ALA A 260 4.57 9.33 -7.25
N TYR A 261 3.89 10.31 -6.69
CA TYR A 261 3.70 11.63 -7.29
C TYR A 261 4.24 12.72 -6.39
N HIS A 262 4.47 13.88 -6.99
CA HIS A 262 4.87 15.08 -6.26
C HIS A 262 3.69 16.05 -6.14
N LEU A 263 3.31 16.37 -4.91
CA LEU A 263 2.25 17.35 -4.59
C LEU A 263 2.76 18.40 -3.61
N GLN A 264 2.03 19.49 -3.46
CA GLN A 264 2.23 20.43 -2.36
C GLN A 264 1.09 20.34 -1.36
N ALA A 265 1.44 20.35 -0.07
CA ALA A 265 0.49 20.30 1.02
C ALA A 265 0.69 21.44 2.00
N ARG A 266 -0.39 21.78 2.71
CA ARG A 266 -0.36 22.64 3.90
C ARG A 266 -1.43 22.19 4.88
N LEU A 267 -1.14 22.32 6.16
CA LEU A 267 -2.08 22.00 7.22
C LEU A 267 -3.04 23.16 7.49
N LEU A 268 -4.31 22.81 7.68
CA LEU A 268 -5.35 23.73 8.09
C LEU A 268 -5.58 23.61 9.60
N ALA A 269 -5.75 24.75 10.26
CA ALA A 269 -6.28 24.78 11.63
C ALA A 269 -7.77 24.41 11.63
N ASN A 270 -8.32 24.13 12.82
CA ASN A 270 -9.69 23.63 13.03
C ASN A 270 -10.82 24.46 12.37
N ASN A 271 -10.57 25.73 12.05
CA ASN A 271 -11.56 26.64 11.45
C ASN A 271 -11.34 26.88 9.93
N ASP A 272 -10.47 26.11 9.27
CA ASP A 272 -10.06 26.26 7.86
C ASP A 272 -9.47 27.63 7.47
N SER A 273 -9.36 28.55 8.43
CA SER A 273 -9.02 29.95 8.20
C SER A 273 -7.54 30.26 8.42
N MET A 274 -6.84 29.43 9.21
CA MET A 274 -5.42 29.58 9.49
C MET A 274 -4.60 28.46 8.88
N LEU A 275 -3.48 28.85 8.28
CA LEU A 275 -2.48 27.96 7.72
C LEU A 275 -1.36 27.83 8.74
N LEU A 276 -1.10 26.61 9.18
CA LEU A 276 -0.06 26.35 10.18
C LEU A 276 1.35 26.40 9.58
N ILE A 277 1.45 26.20 8.27
CA ILE A 277 2.72 26.03 7.56
C ILE A 277 2.65 26.58 6.14
N PRO A 278 3.80 26.97 5.55
CA PRO A 278 3.87 27.25 4.13
C PRO A 278 3.52 26.01 3.28
N TRP A 279 3.25 26.24 2.00
CA TRP A 279 3.16 25.14 1.04
C TRP A 279 4.45 24.34 1.06
N THR A 280 4.33 23.06 1.38
CA THR A 280 5.45 22.12 1.47
C THR A 280 5.33 21.10 0.36
N ASP A 281 6.41 20.93 -0.39
CA ASP A 281 6.58 19.86 -1.37
C ASP A 281 6.63 18.50 -0.67
N ILE A 282 5.73 17.59 -1.05
CA ILE A 282 5.58 16.26 -0.47
C ILE A 282 5.52 15.19 -1.55
N LYS A 283 6.20 14.08 -1.29
CA LYS A 283 6.03 12.85 -2.06
C LYS A 283 4.80 12.12 -1.56
N VAL A 284 3.90 11.76 -2.46
CA VAL A 284 2.69 10.99 -2.14
C VAL A 284 2.70 9.67 -2.89
N TRP A 285 2.21 8.62 -2.24
CA TRP A 285 1.95 7.34 -2.88
C TRP A 285 0.47 7.21 -3.19
N VAL A 286 0.19 6.56 -4.30
CA VAL A 286 -1.17 6.48 -4.83
C VAL A 286 -1.63 5.03 -4.78
N MET A 287 -2.56 4.78 -3.87
CA MET A 287 -3.28 3.51 -3.78
C MET A 287 -4.38 3.45 -4.85
N PRO A 288 -4.69 2.27 -5.39
CA PRO A 288 -5.82 2.11 -6.29
C PRO A 288 -7.15 2.39 -5.57
N GLY A 289 -8.17 2.75 -6.34
CA GLY A 289 -9.53 2.93 -5.83
C GLY A 289 -9.80 4.32 -5.23
N GLN A 290 -10.56 4.33 -4.13
CA GLN A 290 -11.06 5.53 -3.45
C GLN A 290 -11.02 5.37 -1.93
N PRO A 291 -10.91 6.47 -1.16
CA PRO A 291 -10.94 6.39 0.30
C PRO A 291 -12.27 5.83 0.80
N THR A 292 -12.21 5.02 1.85
CA THR A 292 -13.37 4.47 2.55
C THR A 292 -13.18 4.60 4.07
N ALA A 293 -14.17 4.19 4.85
CA ALA A 293 -14.01 4.12 6.31
C ALA A 293 -12.83 3.21 6.71
N LYS A 294 -12.63 2.09 5.99
CA LYS A 294 -11.57 1.10 6.25
C LYS A 294 -10.23 1.47 5.62
N PHE A 295 -10.24 2.22 4.52
CA PHE A 295 -9.05 2.64 3.78
C PHE A 295 -8.96 4.16 3.74
N ARG A 296 -8.19 4.72 4.66
CA ARG A 296 -8.07 6.18 4.85
C ARG A 296 -6.84 6.71 4.13
N ARG A 297 -6.85 8.00 3.79
CA ARG A 297 -5.63 8.72 3.40
C ARG A 297 -4.71 8.82 4.60
N LEU A 298 -3.40 8.75 4.39
CA LEU A 298 -2.40 8.82 5.46
C LEU A 298 -1.58 10.09 5.34
N SER A 299 -1.40 10.78 6.47
CA SER A 299 -0.63 12.03 6.50
C SER A 299 0.83 11.85 6.10
N GLY A 300 1.41 10.70 6.43
CA GLY A 300 2.85 10.47 6.42
C GLY A 300 3.56 11.24 7.53
N ILE A 301 4.90 11.17 7.50
CA ILE A 301 5.78 11.71 8.54
C ILE A 301 6.08 13.21 8.39
N TRP A 302 5.90 13.78 7.19
CA TRP A 302 6.32 15.15 6.89
C TRP A 302 5.77 16.23 7.85
N PRO A 303 4.53 16.16 8.39
CA PRO A 303 4.07 17.14 9.37
C PRO A 303 4.95 17.19 10.62
N ARG A 304 5.44 16.02 11.07
CA ARG A 304 6.29 15.87 12.27
C ARG A 304 7.71 16.38 12.07
N HIS A 305 8.12 16.60 10.82
CA HIS A 305 9.37 17.28 10.51
C HIS A 305 9.25 18.81 10.54
N LEU A 306 8.02 19.35 10.55
CA LEU A 306 7.76 20.79 10.50
C LEU A 306 7.14 21.34 11.78
N LEU A 307 6.34 20.53 12.48
CA LEU A 307 5.56 20.94 13.64
C LEU A 307 5.91 20.12 14.87
N TYR A 308 5.70 20.73 16.03
CA TYR A 308 5.63 20.07 17.32
C TYR A 308 4.24 19.49 17.51
N PHE A 309 4.19 18.25 18.01
CA PHE A 309 2.97 17.50 18.29
C PHE A 309 2.86 17.28 19.80
N ALA A 310 1.64 17.35 20.32
CA ALA A 310 1.33 16.93 21.68
C ALA A 310 -0.06 16.30 21.72
N ASP A 311 -0.17 15.18 22.41
CA ASP A 311 -1.40 14.62 22.94
C ASP A 311 -1.45 14.87 24.46
N VAL A 312 -2.66 15.02 25.00
CA VAL A 312 -2.83 15.22 26.43
C VAL A 312 -3.91 14.27 26.96
N PRO A 313 -3.75 13.73 28.19
CA PRO A 313 -4.65 12.71 28.72
C PRO A 313 -5.90 13.34 29.37
N ASP A 314 -6.55 14.28 28.67
CA ASP A 314 -7.75 15.00 29.11
C ASP A 314 -9.07 14.28 28.80
N ASN A 315 -8.98 13.12 28.15
CA ASN A 315 -10.09 12.32 27.63
C ASN A 315 -10.86 12.96 26.45
N GLU A 316 -10.39 14.08 25.90
CA GLU A 316 -10.99 14.69 24.71
C GLU A 316 -10.45 14.08 23.41
N GLY A 317 -9.25 13.48 23.46
CA GLY A 317 -8.63 12.85 22.30
C GLY A 317 -8.21 13.86 21.23
N ASN A 318 -7.84 15.07 21.67
CA ASN A 318 -7.35 16.11 20.78
C ASN A 318 -5.85 15.95 20.50
N LEU A 319 -5.46 16.24 19.26
CA LEU A 319 -4.07 16.40 18.86
C LEU A 319 -3.74 17.88 18.72
N TYR A 320 -2.73 18.34 19.48
CA TYR A 320 -2.27 19.72 19.47
C TYR A 320 -1.02 19.84 18.59
N LEU A 321 -1.02 20.85 17.72
CA LEU A 321 0.03 21.11 16.75
C LEU A 321 0.47 22.56 16.84
N SER A 322 1.77 22.82 16.74
CA SER A 322 2.31 24.18 16.62
C SER A 322 3.68 24.15 15.94
N ASP A 323 4.05 25.22 15.23
CA ASP A 323 5.41 25.44 14.73
C ASP A 323 6.35 25.97 15.82
N ASN A 324 5.79 26.34 16.98
CA ASN A 324 6.52 26.84 18.13
C ASN A 324 6.25 25.99 19.38
N LYS A 325 7.30 25.34 19.90
CA LYS A 325 7.20 24.50 21.10
C LYS A 325 6.70 25.27 22.34
N GLY A 326 7.13 26.51 22.53
CA GLY A 326 6.73 27.32 23.68
C GLY A 326 5.25 27.68 23.62
N GLU A 327 4.76 28.09 22.45
CA GLU A 327 3.34 28.35 22.22
C GLU A 327 2.50 27.09 22.40
N LEU A 328 2.96 25.94 21.90
CA LEU A 328 2.29 24.66 22.13
C LEU A 328 2.08 24.43 23.63
N LEU A 329 3.15 24.49 24.42
CA LEU A 329 3.12 24.18 25.85
C LEU A 329 2.24 25.15 26.66
N VAL A 330 2.16 26.42 26.26
CA VAL A 330 1.31 27.42 26.94
C VAL A 330 -0.17 27.20 26.63
N ASN A 331 -0.51 26.63 25.47
CA ASN A 331 -1.88 26.41 25.03
C ASN A 331 -2.41 24.99 25.30
N LEU A 332 -1.59 24.09 25.84
CA LEU A 332 -2.09 22.78 26.30
C LEU A 332 -3.05 22.97 27.47
N PRO A 333 -4.15 22.18 27.53
CA PRO A 333 -5.05 22.21 28.68
C PRO A 333 -4.31 21.80 29.96
N ASP A 334 -4.73 22.37 31.09
CA ASP A 334 -4.30 21.89 32.40
C ASP A 334 -5.02 20.59 32.73
N VAL A 335 -4.29 19.48 32.74
CA VAL A 335 -4.88 18.13 32.83
C VAL A 335 -4.64 17.53 34.21
N ASN A 336 -5.73 17.11 34.86
CA ASN A 336 -5.64 16.25 36.03
C ASN A 336 -5.43 14.79 35.60
N VAL A 337 -4.17 14.35 35.59
CA VAL A 337 -3.79 12.97 35.18
C VAL A 337 -4.45 11.87 36.00
N THR A 338 -4.96 12.15 37.21
CA THR A 338 -5.70 11.15 38.01
C THR A 338 -7.09 10.84 37.47
N GLN A 339 -7.60 11.67 36.56
CA GLN A 339 -8.88 11.49 35.86
C GLN A 339 -8.70 10.96 34.43
N ALA A 340 -7.45 10.72 34.00
CA ALA A 340 -7.18 10.14 32.70
C ALA A 340 -7.76 8.72 32.61
N ILE A 341 -8.52 8.46 31.55
CA ILE A 341 -9.07 7.15 31.23
C ILE A 341 -8.13 6.53 30.18
N PRO A 342 -7.34 5.50 30.54
CA PRO A 342 -6.50 4.84 29.56
C PRO A 342 -7.38 4.21 28.46
N PRO A 343 -6.87 4.08 27.22
CA PRO A 343 -7.53 3.33 26.18
C PRO A 343 -7.90 1.93 26.72
N ARG A 344 -9.18 1.58 26.67
CA ARG A 344 -9.63 0.25 27.11
C ARG A 344 -9.23 -0.78 26.06
N TRP A 345 -8.35 -1.70 26.43
CA TRP A 345 -7.98 -2.85 25.59
C TRP A 345 -8.97 -4.02 25.71
N ASP A 346 -9.95 -3.90 26.61
CA ASP A 346 -10.66 -5.03 27.21
C ASP A 346 -11.88 -5.52 26.39
N VAL A 347 -12.08 -5.00 25.18
CA VAL A 347 -13.11 -5.47 24.23
C VAL A 347 -12.46 -5.93 22.92
N LEU A 348 -11.39 -6.71 23.03
CA LEU A 348 -11.15 -7.76 22.06
C LEU A 348 -12.17 -8.87 22.37
N GLU A 349 -13.44 -8.67 22.02
CA GLU A 349 -14.30 -9.84 21.83
C GLU A 349 -13.54 -10.76 20.88
N PRO A 350 -13.41 -12.07 21.20
CA PRO A 350 -12.75 -12.99 20.30
C PRO A 350 -13.41 -12.82 18.94
N MET A 351 -12.65 -12.34 17.94
CA MET A 351 -13.15 -12.20 16.58
C MET A 351 -13.86 -13.50 16.25
N SER A 352 -15.15 -13.41 15.94
CA SER A 352 -15.87 -14.58 15.48
C SER A 352 -15.14 -15.13 14.25
N ASP A 353 -15.03 -16.46 14.14
CA ASP A 353 -14.31 -17.09 13.02
C ASP A 353 -14.85 -16.65 11.64
N ASP A 354 -16.08 -16.12 11.59
CA ASP A 354 -16.74 -15.60 10.39
C ASP A 354 -16.16 -14.25 9.90
N ASP A 355 -15.69 -13.37 10.80
CA ASP A 355 -15.04 -12.10 10.41
C ASP A 355 -13.65 -12.32 9.78
N ASN A 356 -13.10 -13.54 9.90
CA ASN A 356 -11.81 -13.91 9.32
C ASN A 356 -11.91 -14.23 7.81
N MET A 357 -13.12 -14.43 7.28
CA MET A 357 -13.35 -14.76 5.87
C MET A 357 -13.48 -13.52 4.98
N ASP A 358 -14.00 -12.41 5.49
CA ASP A 358 -14.04 -11.11 4.81
C ASP A 358 -12.68 -10.36 4.83
N LEU A 359 -11.66 -10.97 5.46
CA LEU A 359 -10.28 -10.47 5.51
C LEU A 359 -9.40 -10.95 4.33
N MET A 360 -9.98 -11.67 3.36
CA MET A 360 -9.25 -12.25 2.22
C MET A 360 -9.62 -11.67 0.84
N ILE A 361 -10.19 -10.45 0.78
CA ILE A 361 -10.42 -9.73 -0.50
C ILE A 361 -9.58 -8.46 -0.55
#